data_AF-A0A662NRE9-F1
#
_entry.id   AF-A0A662NRE9-F1
#
_cell.length_a   1.000
_cell.length_b   1.000
_cell.length_c   1.000
_cell.angle_alpha   90.00
_cell.angle_beta   90.00
_cell.angle_gamma   90.00
#
_symmetry.space_group_name_H-M   'P 1'
#
loop_
_entity.id
_entity.type
_entity.pdbx_description
1 polymer ?
#
loop_
_entity_poly.entity_id
_entity_poly.type
_entity_poly.pdbx_seq_one_letter_code
_entity_poly.pdbx_strand_id
1 'polypeptide(L)'
;MPKAEKKRIQIHGLNRPYSLNSTINFAWVSSPAEGRRQVSEFHTCRDYINDDLLSFYSQDDHRIPKEGVTIDTERFRLLIAIELSKDNYEDWKQALYNAKNIINIYEELAGFSRTSVLTRVDYTYNGKTTDKVKYCWLLTGPKEWVRYSQLVSMVTLIFRAVTRYKNADGLETIEQVEDYWRKLIEEASNACSKFRHSDSIEYLPNCWRKFHMMMKWHDRIFTLTGNQAHNEATNWHSCGGINSLCSFKTHIDGIDQPMRKAWKEWQQKYLK
;
A
#
# COMPACT_ATOMS: atom_id res chain seq x y z
N MET A 1 -8.80 36.69 0.44
CA MET A 1 -9.39 35.56 -0.31
C MET A 1 -9.79 34.47 0.67
N PRO A 2 -11.04 34.00 0.69
CA PRO A 2 -11.42 32.86 1.53
C PRO A 2 -10.65 31.63 1.05
N LYS A 3 -9.98 30.92 1.96
CA LYS A 3 -9.36 29.62 1.65
C LYS A 3 -10.49 28.67 1.22
N ALA A 4 -10.47 28.21 -0.03
CA ALA A 4 -11.40 27.20 -0.50
C ALA A 4 -11.35 25.99 0.45
N GLU A 5 -12.46 25.70 1.10
CA GLU A 5 -12.56 24.60 2.05
C GLU A 5 -12.33 23.30 1.27
N LYS A 6 -11.32 22.51 1.67
CA LYS A 6 -11.02 21.23 1.01
C LYS A 6 -12.25 20.33 1.12
N LYS A 7 -12.93 20.11 -0.02
CA LYS A 7 -14.14 19.30 -0.12
C LYS A 7 -13.84 17.89 0.38
N ARG A 8 -14.50 17.49 1.47
CA ARG A 8 -14.43 16.12 2.00
C ARG A 8 -15.16 15.19 1.03
N ILE A 9 -14.71 13.94 0.98
CA ILE A 9 -15.37 12.90 0.16
C ILE A 9 -16.17 11.98 1.06
N GLN A 10 -17.29 11.51 0.53
CA GLN A 10 -18.12 10.48 1.14
C GLN A 10 -17.87 9.16 0.42
N ILE A 11 -17.83 8.07 1.19
CA ILE A 11 -17.81 6.69 0.69
C ILE A 11 -19.03 5.99 1.26
N HIS A 12 -19.79 5.32 0.40
CA HIS A 12 -21.00 4.60 0.80
C HIS A 12 -20.67 3.14 1.17
N GLY A 13 -21.53 2.54 2.00
CA GLY A 13 -21.43 1.11 2.36
C GLY A 13 -20.22 0.78 3.23
N LEU A 14 -19.77 1.73 4.07
CA LEU A 14 -18.60 1.52 4.90
C LEU A 14 -18.88 0.41 5.94
N ASN A 15 -18.09 -0.67 5.88
CA ASN A 15 -18.13 -1.75 6.86
C ASN A 15 -17.17 -1.46 8.02
N ARG A 16 -17.36 -2.14 9.16
CA ARG A 16 -16.47 -2.00 10.33
C ARG A 16 -15.20 -2.83 10.12
N PRO A 17 -14.02 -2.36 10.59
CA PRO A 17 -12.84 -3.20 10.72
C PRO A 17 -13.11 -4.38 11.68
N TYR A 18 -12.71 -5.59 11.26
CA TYR A 18 -12.84 -6.82 12.05
C TYR A 18 -12.03 -6.78 13.36
N SER A 19 -10.90 -6.06 13.37
CA SER A 19 -10.07 -5.81 14.55
C SER A 19 -9.60 -4.36 14.55
N LEU A 20 -9.73 -3.69 15.70
CA LEU A 20 -9.43 -2.27 15.88
C LEU A 20 -8.20 -2.03 16.78
N ASN A 21 -7.28 -3.00 16.84
CA ASN A 21 -6.08 -2.90 17.65
C ASN A 21 -5.05 -1.93 17.02
N SER A 22 -5.18 -0.61 17.23
CA SER A 22 -4.17 0.44 17.00
C SER A 22 -3.32 0.32 15.71
N THR A 23 -3.85 -0.33 14.68
CA THR A 23 -3.13 -0.70 13.46
C THR A 23 -3.95 -0.21 12.29
N ILE A 24 -3.25 0.26 11.26
CA ILE A 24 -3.86 0.69 10.02
C ILE A 24 -4.60 -0.47 9.34
N ASN A 25 -5.80 -0.19 8.87
CA ASN A 25 -6.64 -1.10 8.10
C ASN A 25 -6.86 -0.56 6.70
N PHE A 26 -6.96 -1.46 5.73
CA PHE A 26 -7.10 -1.13 4.33
C PHE A 26 -8.39 -1.74 3.76
N ALA A 27 -8.99 -1.11 2.76
CA ALA A 27 -10.10 -1.66 2.00
C ALA A 27 -10.11 -1.07 0.58
N TRP A 28 -10.59 -1.84 -0.39
CA TRP A 28 -10.76 -1.34 -1.76
C TRP A 28 -11.95 -0.39 -1.88
N VAL A 29 -11.86 0.59 -2.80
CA VAL A 29 -12.93 1.54 -3.09
C VAL A 29 -13.15 1.65 -4.58
N SER A 30 -14.42 1.67 -4.98
CA SER A 30 -14.82 1.73 -6.37
C SER A 30 -14.61 3.08 -7.02
N SER A 31 -14.84 3.12 -8.33
CA SER A 31 -14.77 4.33 -9.12
C SER A 31 -15.82 5.36 -8.66
N PRO A 32 -15.57 6.67 -8.85
CA PRO A 32 -16.59 7.69 -8.66
C PRO A 32 -17.82 7.51 -9.56
N ALA A 33 -17.65 6.88 -10.72
CA ALA A 33 -18.75 6.59 -11.65
C ALA A 33 -19.74 5.58 -11.05
N GLU A 34 -19.25 4.66 -10.21
CA GLU A 34 -20.05 3.72 -9.41
C GLU A 34 -20.51 4.32 -8.06
N GLY A 35 -20.29 5.62 -7.85
CA GLY A 35 -20.72 6.33 -6.66
C GLY A 35 -19.79 6.21 -5.45
N ARG A 36 -18.52 5.78 -5.61
CA ARG A 36 -17.54 5.57 -4.51
C ARG A 36 -18.10 4.73 -3.36
N ARG A 37 -17.97 3.42 -3.48
CA ARG A 37 -18.40 2.44 -2.48
C ARG A 37 -17.20 1.64 -1.97
N GLN A 38 -17.24 1.24 -0.71
CA GLN A 38 -16.29 0.26 -0.21
C GLN A 38 -16.54 -1.08 -0.93
N VAL A 39 -15.50 -1.64 -1.53
CA VAL A 39 -15.57 -2.86 -2.36
C VAL A 39 -15.25 -4.09 -1.53
N SER A 40 -14.27 -4.02 -0.64
CA SER A 40 -13.88 -5.14 0.23
C SER A 40 -13.99 -4.80 1.71
N GLU A 41 -13.94 -5.80 2.58
CA GLU A 41 -13.88 -5.57 4.02
C GLU A 41 -12.60 -4.84 4.41
N PHE A 42 -12.56 -4.33 5.64
CA PHE A 42 -11.32 -3.77 6.17
C PHE A 42 -10.38 -4.89 6.62
N HIS A 43 -9.22 -4.96 5.99
CA HIS A 43 -8.18 -5.91 6.31
C HIS A 43 -7.02 -5.23 7.04
N THR A 44 -6.65 -5.79 8.18
CA THR A 44 -5.36 -5.46 8.81
C THR A 44 -4.23 -6.16 8.06
N CYS A 45 -4.41 -7.44 7.70
CA CYS A 45 -3.39 -8.20 6.99
C CYS A 45 -3.26 -7.71 5.54
N ARG A 46 -2.04 -7.36 5.16
CA ARG A 46 -1.68 -6.98 3.79
C ARG A 46 -2.05 -8.05 2.76
N ASP A 47 -1.81 -9.31 3.10
CA ASP A 47 -1.99 -10.40 2.14
C ASP A 47 -3.46 -10.61 1.81
N TYR A 48 -4.40 -10.26 2.71
CA TYR A 48 -5.83 -10.27 2.38
C TYR A 48 -6.23 -9.18 1.39
N ILE A 49 -5.64 -7.99 1.45
CA ILE A 49 -5.87 -6.95 0.41
C ILE A 49 -5.37 -7.41 -0.95
N ASN A 50 -4.25 -8.12 -0.96
CA ASN A 50 -3.71 -8.71 -2.18
C ASN A 50 -4.60 -9.83 -2.71
N ASP A 51 -5.13 -10.68 -1.81
CA ASP A 51 -6.06 -11.74 -2.16
C ASP A 51 -7.37 -11.19 -2.77
N ASP A 52 -7.88 -10.05 -2.30
CA ASP A 52 -9.04 -9.37 -2.91
C ASP A 52 -8.76 -8.99 -4.37
N LEU A 53 -7.58 -8.40 -4.62
CA LEU A 53 -7.18 -7.98 -5.96
C LEU A 53 -6.94 -9.18 -6.88
N LEU A 54 -6.31 -10.24 -6.35
CA LEU A 54 -6.11 -11.50 -7.05
C LEU A 54 -7.43 -12.13 -7.46
N SER A 55 -8.38 -12.23 -6.52
CA SER A 55 -9.73 -12.76 -6.76
C SER A 55 -10.44 -11.97 -7.85
N PHE A 56 -10.22 -10.65 -7.91
CA PHE A 56 -10.83 -9.79 -8.92
C PHE A 56 -10.32 -10.10 -10.33
N TYR A 57 -9.02 -10.29 -10.48
CA TYR A 57 -8.41 -10.60 -11.78
C TYR A 57 -8.62 -12.05 -12.21
N SER A 58 -8.64 -13.01 -11.27
CA SER A 58 -8.90 -14.43 -11.56
C SER A 58 -10.37 -14.73 -11.82
N GLN A 59 -11.27 -13.78 -11.54
CA GLN A 59 -12.73 -13.98 -11.52
C GLN A 59 -13.16 -15.10 -10.56
N ASP A 60 -12.35 -15.38 -9.53
CA ASP A 60 -12.71 -16.35 -8.51
C ASP A 60 -13.57 -15.69 -7.42
N ASP A 61 -14.75 -16.25 -7.20
CA ASP A 61 -15.89 -15.61 -6.53
C ASP A 61 -15.82 -15.73 -5.00
N HIS A 62 -14.72 -16.29 -4.45
CA HIS A 62 -14.66 -16.70 -3.05
C HIS A 62 -14.47 -15.56 -2.04
N ARG A 63 -14.11 -14.34 -2.46
CA ARG A 63 -13.79 -13.22 -1.53
C ARG A 63 -14.32 -11.83 -1.91
N ILE A 64 -14.87 -11.63 -3.10
CA ILE A 64 -15.41 -10.33 -3.50
C ILE A 64 -16.87 -10.23 -3.05
N PRO A 65 -17.29 -9.15 -2.35
CA PRO A 65 -18.68 -8.96 -2.00
C PRO A 65 -19.61 -8.93 -3.22
N LYS A 66 -20.76 -9.57 -3.03
CA LYS A 66 -21.88 -9.66 -3.96
C LYS A 66 -22.43 -8.28 -4.38
N GLU A 67 -22.79 -8.22 -5.66
CA GLU A 67 -23.59 -7.22 -6.41
C GLU A 67 -22.96 -5.84 -6.73
N GLY A 68 -22.46 -5.72 -7.97
CA GLY A 68 -22.50 -4.49 -8.78
C GLY A 68 -21.45 -3.42 -8.51
N VAL A 69 -20.43 -3.69 -7.68
CA VAL A 69 -19.36 -2.73 -7.35
C VAL A 69 -18.01 -3.41 -7.52
N THR A 70 -17.07 -2.77 -8.23
CA THR A 70 -15.79 -3.39 -8.61
C THR A 70 -14.58 -2.59 -8.13
N ILE A 71 -13.41 -3.26 -8.07
CA ILE A 71 -12.13 -2.60 -7.83
C ILE A 71 -11.83 -1.71 -9.05
N ASP A 72 -11.55 -0.43 -8.81
CA ASP A 72 -11.16 0.48 -9.88
C ASP A 72 -9.71 0.19 -10.32
N THR A 73 -9.56 -0.41 -11.50
CA THR A 73 -8.26 -0.72 -12.11
C THR A 73 -7.67 0.42 -12.93
N GLU A 74 -8.46 1.47 -13.19
CA GLU A 74 -8.02 2.66 -13.94
C GLU A 74 -7.37 3.71 -13.03
N ARG A 75 -7.59 3.65 -11.71
CA ARG A 75 -6.72 4.26 -10.70
C ARG A 75 -6.74 3.50 -9.39
N PHE A 76 -5.59 3.45 -8.73
CA PHE A 76 -5.49 2.90 -7.39
C PHE A 76 -6.33 3.70 -6.39
N ARG A 77 -7.19 3.00 -5.63
CA ARG A 77 -8.08 3.58 -4.61
C ARG A 77 -8.11 2.69 -3.37
N LEU A 78 -7.32 3.06 -2.38
CA LEU A 78 -7.21 2.33 -1.13
C LEU A 78 -7.76 3.18 0.01
N LEU A 79 -8.81 2.71 0.65
CA LEU A 79 -9.32 3.29 1.88
C LEU A 79 -8.42 2.86 3.02
N ILE A 80 -8.03 3.85 3.83
CA ILE A 80 -7.18 3.69 5.00
C ILE A 80 -8.01 4.09 6.21
N ALA A 81 -8.18 3.18 7.16
CA ALA A 81 -8.89 3.44 8.40
C ALA A 81 -8.02 3.14 9.61
N ILE A 82 -8.19 3.95 10.65
CA ILE A 82 -7.53 3.73 11.93
C ILE A 82 -8.42 4.19 13.08
N GLU A 83 -8.37 3.45 14.19
CA GLU A 83 -8.94 3.87 15.47
C GLU A 83 -7.84 4.51 16.32
N LEU A 84 -8.03 5.78 16.69
CA LEU A 84 -7.10 6.57 17.49
C LEU A 84 -7.86 7.44 18.49
N SER A 85 -7.23 7.71 19.64
CA SER A 85 -7.66 8.82 20.49
C SER A 85 -7.45 10.17 19.79
N LYS A 86 -8.18 11.21 20.22
CA LYS A 86 -8.06 12.56 19.66
C LYS A 86 -6.65 13.12 19.84
N ASP A 87 -6.01 12.82 20.98
CA ASP A 87 -4.69 13.34 21.33
C ASP A 87 -3.57 12.81 20.42
N ASN A 88 -3.78 11.63 19.82
CA ASN A 88 -2.83 11.01 18.90
C ASN A 88 -3.09 11.39 17.42
N TYR A 89 -4.12 12.18 17.13
CA TYR A 89 -4.59 12.40 15.76
C TYR A 89 -3.58 13.13 14.87
N GLU A 90 -2.99 14.24 15.34
CA GLU A 90 -2.10 15.04 14.50
C GLU A 90 -0.79 14.30 14.17
N ASP A 91 -0.19 13.60 15.14
CA ASP A 91 1.01 12.78 14.91
C ASP A 91 0.76 11.67 13.89
N TRP A 92 -0.39 10.99 14.00
CA TRP A 92 -0.77 9.94 13.06
C TRP A 92 -1.09 10.47 11.68
N LYS A 93 -1.80 11.61 11.62
CA LYS A 93 -2.04 12.30 10.37
C LYS A 93 -0.71 12.68 9.72
N GLN A 94 0.22 13.27 10.45
CA GLN A 94 1.54 13.62 9.93
C GLN A 94 2.26 12.36 9.39
N ALA A 95 2.26 11.26 10.13
CA ALA A 95 2.86 10.00 9.69
C ALA A 95 2.20 9.42 8.42
N LEU A 96 0.88 9.52 8.27
CA LEU A 96 0.16 9.12 7.05
C LEU A 96 0.60 9.97 5.85
N TYR A 97 0.74 11.29 6.03
CA TYR A 97 1.19 12.18 4.97
C TYR A 97 2.66 11.95 4.61
N ASN A 98 3.53 11.62 5.58
CA ASN A 98 4.90 11.22 5.33
C ASN A 98 5.00 9.92 4.53
N ALA A 99 4.18 8.91 4.89
CA ALA A 99 4.09 7.67 4.12
C ALA A 99 3.68 7.95 2.67
N LYS A 100 2.65 8.78 2.47
CA LYS A 100 2.21 9.22 1.14
C LYS A 100 3.30 10.00 0.40
N ASN A 101 4.12 10.79 1.10
CA ASN A 101 5.23 11.49 0.48
C ASN A 101 6.31 10.54 -0.03
N ILE A 102 6.64 9.49 0.74
CA ILE A 102 7.53 8.42 0.26
C ILE A 102 6.96 7.73 -0.98
N ILE A 103 5.66 7.45 -1.02
CA ILE A 103 4.99 6.94 -2.22
C ILE A 103 5.19 7.87 -3.40
N ASN A 104 4.99 9.18 -3.23
CA ASN A 104 5.20 10.15 -4.30
C ASN A 104 6.63 10.17 -4.85
N ILE A 105 7.64 10.06 -3.98
CA ILE A 105 9.05 9.96 -4.41
C ILE A 105 9.26 8.71 -5.29
N TYR A 106 8.67 7.57 -4.90
CA TYR A 106 8.71 6.36 -5.71
C TYR A 106 7.97 6.48 -7.05
N GLU A 107 6.83 7.17 -7.07
CA GLU A 107 6.09 7.45 -8.31
C GLU A 107 6.89 8.32 -9.27
N GLU A 108 7.60 9.33 -8.76
CA GLU A 108 8.48 10.20 -9.56
C GLU A 108 9.62 9.39 -10.18
N LEU A 109 10.27 8.52 -9.40
CA LEU A 109 11.33 7.63 -9.91
C LEU A 109 10.85 6.71 -11.02
N ALA A 110 9.60 6.26 -10.93
CA ALA A 110 9.00 5.38 -11.93
C ALA A 110 8.43 6.14 -13.13
N GLY A 111 8.47 7.48 -13.13
CA GLY A 111 7.90 8.29 -14.20
C GLY A 111 6.38 8.20 -14.31
N PHE A 112 5.69 7.91 -13.22
CA PHE A 112 4.23 7.79 -13.24
C PHE A 112 3.57 9.13 -13.54
N SER A 113 2.55 9.11 -14.40
CA SER A 113 1.90 10.32 -14.92
C SER A 113 1.15 11.16 -13.87
N ARG A 114 0.89 10.60 -12.70
CA ARG A 114 0.14 11.22 -11.60
C ARG A 114 0.74 10.82 -10.28
N THR A 115 0.73 11.75 -9.34
CA THR A 115 1.11 11.46 -7.96
C THR A 115 -0.10 11.11 -7.10
N SER A 116 0.14 10.30 -6.08
CA SER A 116 -0.85 9.90 -5.11
C SER A 116 -1.34 11.07 -4.26
N VAL A 117 -2.60 10.99 -3.86
CA VAL A 117 -3.26 11.99 -3.01
C VAL A 117 -4.00 11.30 -1.89
N LEU A 118 -3.83 11.80 -0.66
CA LEU A 118 -4.66 11.43 0.48
C LEU A 118 -5.79 12.44 0.64
N THR A 119 -7.02 11.94 0.64
CA THR A 119 -8.22 12.76 0.90
C THR A 119 -8.92 12.23 2.13
N ARG A 120 -9.25 13.11 3.08
CA ARG A 120 -10.03 12.72 4.27
C ARG A 120 -11.43 12.30 3.84
N VAL A 121 -11.88 11.17 4.37
CA VAL A 121 -13.22 10.61 4.16
C VAL A 121 -14.04 10.85 5.41
N ASP A 122 -15.28 11.33 5.25
CA ASP A 122 -16.23 11.32 6.35
C ASP A 122 -16.83 9.91 6.49
N TYR A 123 -16.56 9.28 7.63
CA TYR A 123 -17.06 7.93 7.93
C TYR A 123 -18.46 8.03 8.55
N THR A 124 -19.45 7.48 7.85
CA THR A 124 -20.82 7.32 8.37
C THR A 124 -21.23 5.86 8.25
N TYR A 125 -21.56 5.23 9.38
CA TYR A 125 -22.05 3.85 9.42
C TYR A 125 -23.53 3.87 9.77
N ASN A 126 -24.38 3.33 8.89
CA ASN A 126 -25.85 3.35 9.04
C ASN A 126 -26.42 4.75 9.33
N GLY A 127 -25.89 5.78 8.66
CA GLY A 127 -26.35 7.17 8.84
C GLY A 127 -25.95 7.82 10.17
N LYS A 128 -25.13 7.15 10.99
CA LYS A 128 -24.60 7.70 12.24
C LYS A 128 -23.07 7.80 12.17
N THR A 129 -22.52 8.93 12.55
CA THR A 129 -21.10 9.06 12.85
C THR A 129 -20.81 8.17 14.05
N THR A 130 -19.95 7.16 13.89
CA THR A 130 -19.60 6.25 15.01
C THR A 130 -18.39 6.77 15.74
N ASP A 131 -18.36 6.62 17.05
CA ASP A 131 -17.21 7.01 17.87
C ASP A 131 -16.00 6.07 17.74
N LYS A 132 -16.11 4.95 17.00
CA LYS A 132 -15.10 3.88 16.97
C LYS A 132 -14.19 3.89 15.74
N VAL A 133 -14.70 4.29 14.57
CA VAL A 133 -13.86 4.59 13.39
C VAL A 133 -13.78 6.10 13.22
N LYS A 134 -12.83 6.74 13.88
CA LYS A 134 -12.79 8.22 13.97
C LYS A 134 -12.19 8.88 12.74
N TYR A 135 -11.29 8.19 12.03
CA TYR A 135 -10.54 8.80 10.95
C TYR A 135 -10.28 7.84 9.78
N CYS A 136 -10.71 8.27 8.59
CA CYS A 136 -10.50 7.56 7.34
C CYS A 136 -9.89 8.49 6.29
N TRP A 137 -9.04 7.92 5.44
CA TRP A 137 -8.46 8.59 4.29
C TRP A 137 -8.55 7.69 3.07
N LEU A 138 -8.90 8.26 1.92
CA LEU A 138 -8.76 7.61 0.64
C LEU A 138 -7.42 8.00 0.04
N LEU A 139 -6.58 7.01 -0.19
CA LEU A 139 -5.41 7.14 -1.05
C LEU A 139 -5.85 6.89 -2.49
N THR A 140 -5.75 7.92 -3.34
CA THR A 140 -5.98 7.80 -4.78
C THR A 140 -4.65 7.99 -5.50
N GLY A 141 -4.25 7.02 -6.30
CA GLY A 141 -2.96 7.00 -7.00
C GLY A 141 -3.05 6.55 -8.45
N PRO A 142 -1.91 6.49 -9.16
CA PRO A 142 -1.81 5.95 -10.51
C PRO A 142 -2.26 4.48 -10.60
N LYS A 143 -2.66 4.01 -11.80
CA LYS A 143 -3.17 2.65 -12.01
C LYS A 143 -2.10 1.57 -11.88
N GLU A 144 -0.86 1.98 -12.06
CA GLU A 144 0.33 1.16 -11.95
C GLU A 144 0.38 0.48 -10.56
N TRP A 145 -0.01 1.17 -9.49
CA TRP A 145 -0.09 0.58 -8.14
C TRP A 145 -1.09 -0.57 -8.01
N VAL A 146 -2.22 -0.54 -8.73
CA VAL A 146 -3.27 -1.59 -8.66
C VAL A 146 -3.09 -2.67 -9.73
N ARG A 147 -2.08 -2.55 -10.58
CA ARG A 147 -1.81 -3.51 -11.65
C ARG A 147 -1.17 -4.81 -11.14
N TYR A 148 -0.46 -4.76 -10.01
CA TYR A 148 0.22 -5.91 -9.42
C TYR A 148 0.03 -5.93 -7.90
N SER A 149 -0.29 -7.09 -7.34
CA SER A 149 -0.44 -7.27 -5.89
C SER A 149 0.85 -6.92 -5.13
N GLN A 150 2.03 -7.14 -5.74
CA GLN A 150 3.31 -6.83 -5.12
C GLN A 150 3.49 -5.32 -4.91
N LEU A 151 2.96 -4.50 -5.83
CA LEU A 151 3.00 -3.04 -5.70
C LEU A 151 2.02 -2.55 -4.64
N VAL A 152 0.81 -3.11 -4.57
CA VAL A 152 -0.14 -2.86 -3.46
C VAL A 152 0.48 -3.24 -2.11
N SER A 153 1.15 -4.40 -2.08
CA SER A 153 1.90 -4.90 -0.93
C SER A 153 3.04 -3.96 -0.51
N MET A 154 3.69 -3.28 -1.46
CA MET A 154 4.71 -2.27 -1.17
C MET A 154 4.07 -1.02 -0.54
N VAL A 155 2.98 -0.51 -1.12
CA VAL A 155 2.26 0.66 -0.60
C VAL A 155 1.81 0.44 0.85
N THR A 156 1.08 -0.64 1.08
CA THR A 156 0.57 -1.00 2.42
C THR A 156 1.68 -1.20 3.44
N LEU A 157 2.82 -1.80 3.05
CA LEU A 157 4.00 -1.94 3.90
C LEU A 157 4.60 -0.58 4.29
N ILE A 158 4.74 0.34 3.34
CA ILE A 158 5.26 1.70 3.59
C ILE A 158 4.36 2.41 4.60
N PHE A 159 3.05 2.39 4.39
CA PHE A 159 2.09 2.98 5.33
C PHE A 159 2.21 2.36 6.72
N ARG A 160 2.27 1.03 6.84
CA ARG A 160 2.39 0.33 8.12
C ARG A 160 3.70 0.65 8.85
N ALA A 161 4.82 0.70 8.13
CA ALA A 161 6.13 0.98 8.71
C ALA A 161 6.22 2.44 9.18
N VAL A 162 5.93 3.39 8.30
CA VAL A 162 6.07 4.82 8.63
C VAL A 162 5.15 5.21 9.78
N THR A 163 3.91 4.72 9.77
CA THR A 163 2.95 5.08 10.81
C THR A 163 3.26 4.46 12.18
N ARG A 164 3.94 3.31 12.21
CA ARG A 164 4.37 2.67 13.45
C ARG A 164 5.59 3.35 14.09
N TYR A 165 6.55 3.82 13.29
CA TYR A 165 7.84 4.31 13.79
C TYR A 165 8.02 5.84 13.73
N LYS A 166 7.14 6.56 13.02
CA LYS A 166 6.91 8.01 13.15
C LYS A 166 8.14 8.94 13.07
N ASN A 167 9.11 8.68 12.18
CA ASN A 167 10.32 9.50 11.99
C ASN A 167 10.66 9.75 10.51
N ALA A 168 9.65 10.05 9.70
CA ALA A 168 9.80 10.20 8.23
C ALA A 168 9.50 11.63 7.75
N ASP A 169 9.67 12.63 8.61
CA ASP A 169 9.40 14.04 8.27
C ASP A 169 10.45 14.60 7.32
N GLY A 170 10.02 15.44 6.38
CA GLY A 170 10.91 16.24 5.54
C GLY A 170 11.76 15.46 4.53
N LEU A 171 11.36 14.23 4.19
CA LEU A 171 12.03 13.47 3.12
C LEU A 171 11.64 14.07 1.76
N GLU A 172 12.61 14.39 0.92
CA GLU A 172 12.42 15.02 -0.39
C GLU A 172 13.10 14.22 -1.51
N THR A 173 14.13 13.44 -1.21
CA THR A 173 14.89 12.66 -2.20
C THR A 173 14.89 11.17 -1.91
N ILE A 174 15.23 10.36 -2.93
CA ILE A 174 15.32 8.90 -2.77
C ILE A 174 16.44 8.49 -1.81
N GLU A 175 17.56 9.20 -1.78
CA GLU A 175 18.67 8.93 -0.87
C GLU A 175 18.24 9.10 0.59
N GLN A 176 17.41 10.11 0.88
CA GLN A 176 16.87 10.33 2.21
C GLN A 176 15.87 9.21 2.60
N VAL A 177 15.07 8.73 1.64
CA VAL A 177 14.17 7.59 1.86
C VAL A 177 14.96 6.29 2.12
N GLU A 178 16.03 6.04 1.37
CA GLU A 178 16.90 4.87 1.59
C GLU A 178 17.62 4.93 2.95
N ASP A 179 18.12 6.11 3.35
CA ASP A 179 18.69 6.33 4.68
C ASP A 179 17.67 6.11 5.80
N TYR A 180 16.44 6.60 5.62
CA TYR A 180 15.34 6.36 6.56
C TYR A 180 15.08 4.86 6.75
N TRP A 181 14.97 4.08 5.67
CA TRP A 181 14.76 2.63 5.79
C TRP A 181 15.92 1.92 6.47
N ARG A 182 17.16 2.29 6.15
CA ARG A 182 18.35 1.74 6.79
C ARG A 182 18.32 1.98 8.30
N LYS A 183 18.15 3.23 8.73
CA LYS A 183 18.09 3.62 10.15
C LYS A 183 16.96 2.90 10.88
N LEU A 184 15.78 2.83 10.26
CA LEU A 184 14.64 2.13 10.84
C LEU A 184 14.95 0.65 11.13
N ILE A 185 15.66 -0.02 10.24
CA ILE A 185 16.03 -1.44 10.40
C ILE A 185 17.11 -1.61 11.45
N GLU A 186 18.09 -0.72 11.51
CA GLU A 186 19.13 -0.72 12.53
C GLU A 186 18.52 -0.53 13.93
N GLU A 187 17.63 0.45 14.09
CA GLU A 187 16.88 0.68 15.33
C GLU A 187 16.01 -0.52 15.73
N ALA A 188 15.28 -1.08 14.77
CA ALA A 188 14.40 -2.22 15.02
C ALA A 188 15.18 -3.50 15.40
N SER A 189 16.35 -3.70 14.80
CA SER A 189 17.24 -4.85 15.11
C SER A 189 17.87 -4.74 16.51
N ASN A 190 18.12 -3.50 16.97
CA ASN A 190 18.67 -3.22 18.30
C ASN A 190 17.60 -3.25 19.42
N ALA A 191 16.31 -3.24 19.08
CA ALA A 191 15.24 -3.16 20.05
C ALA A 191 14.89 -4.53 20.67
N CYS A 192 14.97 -4.63 22.01
CA CYS A 192 14.69 -5.86 22.76
C CYS A 192 13.19 -6.23 22.75
N SER A 193 12.87 -7.48 22.37
CA SER A 193 11.63 -8.28 22.46
C SER A 193 10.26 -7.67 22.04
N LYS A 194 9.98 -6.38 22.23
CA LYS A 194 8.68 -5.73 21.97
C LYS A 194 8.33 -5.55 20.48
N PHE A 195 9.27 -5.80 19.56
CA PHE A 195 9.10 -5.52 18.13
C PHE A 195 9.13 -6.76 17.23
N ARG A 196 9.36 -7.95 17.80
CA ARG A 196 9.72 -9.20 17.09
C ARG A 196 8.72 -9.70 16.03
N HIS A 197 7.50 -9.17 15.97
CA HIS A 197 6.45 -9.58 15.03
C HIS A 197 5.86 -8.41 14.23
N SER A 198 6.69 -7.43 13.87
CA SER A 198 6.25 -6.29 13.07
C SER A 198 6.77 -6.38 11.64
N ASP A 199 5.99 -5.86 10.69
CA ASP A 199 6.37 -5.85 9.28
C ASP A 199 7.75 -5.26 9.01
N SER A 200 8.17 -4.32 9.85
CA SER A 200 9.45 -3.64 9.74
C SER A 200 10.64 -4.50 10.19
N ILE A 201 10.38 -5.58 10.92
CA ILE A 201 11.39 -6.60 11.28
C ILE A 201 11.31 -7.81 10.33
N GLU A 202 10.11 -8.20 9.92
CA GLU A 202 9.94 -9.42 9.12
C GLU A 202 10.09 -9.19 7.61
N TYR A 203 9.58 -8.07 7.08
CA TYR A 203 9.52 -7.82 5.64
C TYR A 203 10.53 -6.79 5.17
N LEU A 204 10.58 -5.61 5.81
CA LEU A 204 11.42 -4.51 5.34
C LEU A 204 12.89 -4.94 5.10
N PRO A 205 13.58 -5.64 6.02
CA PRO A 205 14.98 -6.05 5.84
C PRO A 205 15.23 -6.86 4.56
N ASN A 206 14.22 -7.60 4.10
CA ASN A 206 14.31 -8.47 2.93
C ASN A 206 14.05 -7.72 1.61
N CYS A 207 13.37 -6.57 1.65
CA CYS A 207 12.83 -5.93 0.44
C CYS A 207 13.28 -4.49 0.20
N TRP A 208 13.54 -3.68 1.23
CA TRP A 208 13.72 -2.23 1.08
C TRP A 208 14.84 -1.83 0.09
N ARG A 209 15.96 -2.57 0.09
CA ARG A 209 17.12 -2.34 -0.80
C ARG A 209 16.79 -2.45 -2.29
N LYS A 210 15.66 -3.08 -2.61
CA LYS A 210 15.19 -3.28 -3.99
C LYS A 210 14.11 -2.27 -4.38
N PHE A 211 13.54 -1.50 -3.45
CA PHE A 211 12.44 -0.56 -3.74
C PHE A 211 12.84 0.49 -4.77
N HIS A 212 13.99 1.15 -4.56
CA HIS A 212 14.50 2.14 -5.51
C HIS A 212 14.67 1.55 -6.91
N MET A 213 15.35 0.41 -7.03
CA MET A 213 15.51 -0.27 -8.31
C MET A 213 14.17 -0.65 -8.94
N MET A 214 13.24 -1.23 -8.16
CA MET A 214 11.94 -1.66 -8.67
C MET A 214 11.15 -0.51 -9.26
N MET A 215 11.15 0.64 -8.60
CA MET A 215 10.43 1.81 -9.08
C MET A 215 11.15 2.45 -10.27
N LYS A 216 12.47 2.64 -10.18
CA LYS A 216 13.27 3.23 -11.26
C LYS A 216 13.23 2.42 -12.55
N TRP A 217 13.17 1.09 -12.45
CA TRP A 217 13.11 0.17 -13.58
C TRP A 217 11.76 -0.55 -13.68
N HIS A 218 10.69 0.12 -13.22
CA HIS A 218 9.33 -0.42 -13.18
C HIS A 218 8.95 -1.13 -14.47
N ASP A 219 9.03 -0.44 -15.61
CA ASP A 219 8.60 -0.98 -16.91
C ASP A 219 9.46 -2.17 -17.41
N ARG A 220 10.68 -2.31 -16.88
CA ARG A 220 11.55 -3.46 -17.21
C ARG A 220 11.23 -4.68 -16.38
N ILE A 221 10.75 -4.49 -15.15
CA ILE A 221 10.46 -5.57 -14.20
C ILE A 221 9.02 -6.06 -14.37
N PHE A 222 8.10 -5.13 -14.49
CA PHE A 222 6.66 -5.37 -14.56
C PHE A 222 6.18 -5.38 -16.02
N THR A 223 6.58 -6.42 -16.75
CA THR A 223 6.35 -6.51 -18.20
C THR A 223 4.99 -7.09 -18.58
N LEU A 224 4.40 -7.92 -17.71
CA LEU A 224 3.11 -8.57 -17.92
C LEU A 224 1.95 -7.58 -17.77
N THR A 225 0.79 -7.82 -18.38
CA THR A 225 -0.46 -7.18 -17.93
C THR A 225 -0.85 -7.67 -16.54
N GLY A 226 -1.72 -6.93 -15.82
CA GLY A 226 -2.22 -7.37 -14.52
C GLY A 226 -2.82 -8.78 -14.60
N ASN A 227 -3.77 -9.00 -15.53
CA ASN A 227 -4.38 -10.31 -15.75
C ASN A 227 -3.35 -11.41 -16.03
N GLN A 228 -2.32 -11.14 -16.85
CA GLN A 228 -1.27 -12.13 -17.13
C GLN A 228 -0.48 -12.49 -15.86
N ALA A 229 -0.05 -11.48 -15.10
CA ALA A 229 0.69 -11.70 -13.85
C ALA A 229 -0.14 -12.51 -12.83
N HIS A 230 -1.45 -12.26 -12.76
CA HIS A 230 -2.34 -12.96 -11.86
C HIS A 230 -2.65 -14.39 -12.31
N ASN A 231 -2.79 -14.63 -13.61
CA ASN A 231 -3.00 -15.99 -14.16
C ASN A 231 -1.78 -16.90 -14.00
N GLU A 232 -0.58 -16.34 -13.92
CA GLU A 232 0.66 -17.09 -13.65
C GLU A 232 0.82 -17.44 -12.15
N ALA A 233 0.08 -16.81 -11.24
CA ALA A 233 0.26 -17.00 -9.80
C ALA A 233 -0.27 -18.36 -9.33
N THR A 234 0.64 -19.25 -8.90
CA THR A 234 0.32 -20.62 -8.48
C THR A 234 -0.11 -20.75 -7.00
N ASN A 235 0.16 -19.74 -6.16
CA ASN A 235 -0.25 -19.72 -4.74
C ASN A 235 -0.58 -18.29 -4.27
N TRP A 236 -1.87 -17.97 -4.18
CA TRP A 236 -2.36 -16.60 -4.01
C TRP A 236 -1.86 -15.89 -2.76
N HIS A 237 -1.84 -16.59 -1.63
CA HIS A 237 -1.48 -16.00 -0.34
C HIS A 237 0.03 -15.73 -0.19
N SER A 238 0.88 -16.45 -0.93
CA SER A 238 2.35 -16.37 -0.79
C SER A 238 3.03 -15.66 -1.96
N CYS A 239 2.44 -15.72 -3.16
CA CYS A 239 3.02 -15.16 -4.39
C CYS A 239 2.79 -13.65 -4.53
N GLY A 240 1.74 -13.12 -3.90
CA GLY A 240 1.31 -11.73 -4.10
C GLY A 240 2.08 -10.66 -3.33
N GLY A 241 2.88 -11.03 -2.33
CA GLY A 241 3.56 -10.08 -1.44
C GLY A 241 4.84 -9.47 -2.01
N ILE A 242 5.17 -8.25 -1.60
CA ILE A 242 6.42 -7.57 -1.98
C ILE A 242 7.68 -8.33 -1.53
N ASN A 243 7.57 -9.06 -0.42
CA ASN A 243 8.65 -9.87 0.11
C ASN A 243 8.97 -11.09 -0.78
N SER A 244 7.94 -11.72 -1.37
CA SER A 244 8.15 -12.84 -2.29
C SER A 244 8.84 -12.35 -3.55
N LEU A 245 8.45 -11.18 -4.10
CA LEU A 245 9.16 -10.54 -5.21
C LEU A 245 10.61 -10.22 -4.90
N CYS A 246 10.87 -9.61 -3.75
CA CYS A 246 12.23 -9.27 -3.35
C CYS A 246 13.09 -10.49 -3.04
N SER A 247 12.47 -11.63 -2.75
CA SER A 247 13.13 -12.92 -2.56
C SER A 247 13.16 -13.78 -3.82
N PHE A 248 12.57 -13.30 -4.92
CA PHE A 248 12.40 -14.02 -6.19
C PHE A 248 11.65 -15.35 -6.05
N LYS A 249 10.57 -15.32 -5.27
CA LYS A 249 9.69 -16.44 -4.94
C LYS A 249 8.23 -16.08 -5.23
N THR A 250 7.97 -15.24 -6.23
CA THR A 250 6.58 -14.98 -6.64
C THR A 250 6.01 -16.14 -7.44
N HIS A 251 6.87 -16.97 -8.03
CA HIS A 251 6.45 -18.04 -8.93
C HIS A 251 5.69 -17.50 -10.16
N ILE A 252 5.93 -16.24 -10.52
CA ILE A 252 5.46 -15.58 -11.73
C ILE A 252 6.70 -15.32 -12.59
N ASP A 253 7.02 -16.23 -13.51
CA ASP A 253 8.29 -16.20 -14.26
C ASP A 253 8.46 -14.90 -15.05
N GLY A 254 7.36 -14.37 -15.61
CA GLY A 254 7.36 -13.10 -16.35
C GLY A 254 7.69 -11.87 -15.49
N ILE A 255 7.77 -12.00 -14.16
CA ILE A 255 8.19 -10.95 -13.23
C ILE A 255 9.50 -11.34 -12.52
N ASP A 256 9.63 -12.58 -12.04
CA ASP A 256 10.80 -13.04 -11.28
C ASP A 256 12.08 -12.98 -12.12
N GLN A 257 12.03 -13.36 -13.41
CA GLN A 257 13.22 -13.33 -14.27
C GLN A 257 13.71 -11.90 -14.55
N PRO A 258 12.85 -10.95 -15.00
CA PRO A 258 13.23 -9.55 -15.11
C PRO A 258 13.74 -8.96 -13.79
N MET A 259 13.09 -9.26 -12.67
CA MET A 259 13.49 -8.79 -11.34
C MET A 259 14.89 -9.27 -10.94
N ARG A 260 15.23 -10.54 -11.20
CA ARG A 260 16.58 -11.09 -10.95
C ARG A 260 17.64 -10.41 -11.81
N LYS A 261 17.34 -10.21 -13.10
CA LYS A 261 18.26 -9.55 -14.04
C LYS A 261 18.52 -8.10 -13.61
N ALA A 262 17.45 -7.36 -13.32
CA ALA A 262 17.50 -6.01 -12.79
C ALA A 262 18.37 -5.95 -11.53
N TRP A 263 18.17 -6.86 -10.57
CA TRP A 263 18.94 -6.83 -9.33
C TRP A 263 20.44 -7.04 -9.54
N LYS A 264 20.84 -7.97 -10.43
CA LYS A 264 22.25 -8.19 -10.76
C LYS A 264 22.89 -6.94 -11.36
N GLU A 265 22.22 -6.29 -12.32
CA GLU A 265 22.69 -5.05 -12.94
C GLU A 265 22.78 -3.91 -11.93
N TRP A 266 21.79 -3.80 -11.03
CA TRP A 266 21.77 -2.79 -9.98
C TRP A 266 22.97 -2.93 -9.04
N GLN A 267 23.24 -4.14 -8.56
CA GLN A 267 24.37 -4.42 -7.67
C GLN A 267 25.70 -4.01 -8.30
N GLN A 268 25.91 -4.30 -9.59
CA GLN A 268 27.14 -3.95 -10.29
C GLN A 268 27.35 -2.45 -10.48
N LYS A 269 26.25 -1.68 -10.55
CA LYS A 269 26.30 -0.25 -10.87
C LYS A 269 26.26 0.65 -9.65
N TYR A 270 25.54 0.26 -8.59
CA TYR A 270 25.19 1.15 -7.48
C TYR A 270 25.63 0.66 -6.10
N LEU A 271 26.11 -0.59 -5.96
CA LEU A 271 26.47 -1.18 -4.67
C LEU A 271 27.95 -1.64 -4.62
N LYS A 272 28.79 -1.11 -5.50
CA LYS A 272 30.25 -1.32 -5.47
C LYS A 272 30.89 -0.45 -4.40
#